data_AF-Q1GQ61-F1
#
_entry.id   AF-Q1GQ61-F1
#
_cell.length_a   1.000
_cell.length_b   1.000
_cell.length_c   1.000
_cell.angle_alpha   90.00
_cell.angle_beta   90.00
_cell.angle_gamma   90.00
#
_symmetry.space_group_name_H-M   'P 1'
#
loop_
_entity.id
_entity.type
_entity.pdbx_description
1 polymer ?
#
loop_
_entity_poly.entity_id
_entity_poly.type
_entity_poly.pdbx_seq_one_letter_code
_entity_poly.pdbx_strand_id
1 'polypeptide(L)'
;MVERKTWAWLAAGAVVVGAGAFAQSGVGDRGRGDARPMVQLPPAAVVPASSAASAPTALSPASLTTTVGGYTYDWTALQAAIDADAEVANGYFIVGNATDPDYLFAYEKGSFGIDRVTPLASATKWFAGTLAMRMAQAGIVTLDDPMRPPLAFWTTTGTKKDVKLKHALSMTSGFNGSPLVGGCQLTPALILYNCAKNIHDL
;
A
#
# COMPACT_ATOMS: atom_id res chain seq x y z
N MET A 1 -29.93 24.46 -41.10
CA MET A 1 -28.84 25.11 -40.33
C MET A 1 -29.11 24.86 -38.85
N VAL A 2 -28.65 23.73 -38.30
CA VAL A 2 -28.36 23.51 -36.87
C VAL A 2 -27.36 22.35 -36.84
N GLU A 3 -26.13 22.64 -36.42
CA GLU A 3 -25.01 21.71 -36.34
C GLU A 3 -24.98 21.08 -34.94
N ARG A 4 -24.97 19.75 -34.87
CA ARG A 4 -25.04 18.98 -33.61
C ARG A 4 -23.64 18.47 -33.29
N LYS A 5 -22.94 19.14 -32.36
CA LYS A 5 -21.57 18.80 -31.95
C LYS A 5 -21.58 17.66 -30.92
N THR A 6 -21.30 16.44 -31.37
CA THR A 6 -21.06 15.26 -30.52
C THR A 6 -19.59 15.26 -30.08
N TRP A 7 -19.34 15.22 -28.78
CA TRP A 7 -18.02 14.93 -28.22
C TRP A 7 -18.03 13.48 -27.77
N ALA A 8 -17.37 12.61 -28.53
CA ALA A 8 -17.06 11.24 -28.14
C ALA A 8 -15.58 11.18 -27.72
N TRP A 9 -15.36 10.79 -26.47
CA TRP A 9 -14.06 10.55 -25.88
C TRP A 9 -13.36 9.39 -26.61
N LEU A 10 -12.18 9.68 -27.16
CA LEU A 10 -11.30 8.65 -27.71
C LEU A 10 -10.45 8.07 -26.57
N ALA A 11 -10.68 6.79 -26.31
CA ALA A 11 -9.80 5.94 -25.52
C ALA A 11 -8.42 5.86 -26.18
N ALA A 12 -7.37 6.21 -25.45
CA ALA A 12 -6.01 5.90 -25.82
C ALA A 12 -5.55 4.71 -24.97
N GLY A 13 -5.62 3.51 -25.56
CA GLY A 13 -4.96 2.33 -25.05
C GLY A 13 -3.44 2.53 -25.09
N ALA A 14 -2.80 2.35 -23.94
CA ALA A 14 -1.36 2.19 -23.85
C ALA A 14 -1.08 0.77 -23.37
N VAL A 15 -0.52 -0.01 -24.27
CA VAL A 15 0.04 -1.36 -24.10
C VAL A 15 1.07 -1.33 -22.96
N VAL A 16 0.81 -2.07 -21.88
CA VAL A 16 1.79 -2.30 -20.81
C VAL A 16 2.73 -3.41 -21.27
N VAL A 17 3.88 -3.03 -21.81
CA VAL A 17 5.05 -3.91 -21.95
C VAL A 17 6.09 -3.44 -20.94
N GLY A 18 6.51 -4.35 -20.06
CA GLY A 18 7.77 -4.22 -19.32
C GLY A 18 7.68 -3.92 -17.82
N ALA A 19 6.93 -4.70 -17.05
CA ALA A 19 7.20 -4.86 -15.61
C ALA A 19 8.13 -6.08 -15.43
N GLY A 20 9.42 -5.88 -15.71
CA GLY A 20 10.47 -6.85 -15.43
C GLY A 20 11.53 -6.21 -14.54
N ALA A 21 12.09 -7.01 -13.64
CA ALA A 21 13.23 -6.73 -12.76
C ALA A 21 12.93 -6.12 -11.38
N PHE A 22 12.37 -6.95 -10.48
CA PHE A 22 12.89 -7.05 -9.13
C PHE A 22 13.02 -8.53 -8.74
N ALA A 23 14.10 -9.16 -9.19
CA ALA A 23 14.59 -10.39 -8.60
C ALA A 23 16.10 -10.49 -8.84
N GLN A 24 16.82 -10.85 -7.77
CA GLN A 24 18.23 -11.24 -7.71
C GLN A 24 19.26 -10.10 -7.60
N SER A 25 19.60 -9.77 -6.36
CA SER A 25 21.01 -9.62 -5.98
C SER A 25 21.28 -10.57 -4.82
N GLY A 26 22.10 -11.58 -5.10
CA GLY A 26 22.56 -12.56 -4.13
C GLY A 26 23.43 -11.93 -3.05
N VAL A 27 23.28 -12.41 -1.83
CA VAL A 27 24.12 -12.05 -0.70
C VAL A 27 25.47 -12.76 -0.87
N GLY A 28 26.46 -12.00 -1.35
CA GLY A 28 27.87 -12.34 -1.26
C GLY A 28 28.48 -11.70 -0.02
N ASP A 29 28.92 -12.54 0.90
CA ASP A 29 29.72 -12.21 2.08
C ASP A 29 31.00 -11.43 1.70
N ARG A 30 31.23 -10.25 2.31
CA ARG A 30 32.55 -9.74 2.77
C ARG A 30 32.40 -8.57 3.78
N GLY A 31 32.67 -8.86 5.06
CA GLY A 31 33.68 -8.16 5.87
C GLY A 31 33.46 -6.72 6.37
N ARG A 32 33.01 -6.64 7.65
CA ARG A 32 33.53 -5.81 8.77
C ARG A 32 33.63 -4.28 8.61
N GLY A 33 32.67 -3.57 9.19
CA GLY A 33 32.76 -2.17 9.61
C GLY A 33 31.60 -1.81 10.55
N ASP A 34 31.94 -1.34 11.75
CA ASP A 34 31.08 -1.02 12.91
C ASP A 34 29.61 -0.70 12.63
N ALA A 35 28.74 -1.69 12.86
CA ALA A 35 27.29 -1.55 12.74
C ALA A 35 26.68 -1.04 14.06
N ARG A 36 26.06 0.14 13.97
CA ARG A 36 25.08 0.66 14.94
C ARG A 36 23.96 -0.36 15.13
N PRO A 37 23.27 -0.44 16.29
CA PRO A 37 22.34 -1.53 16.55
C PRO A 37 21.17 -1.46 15.58
N MET A 38 21.18 -2.33 14.58
CA MET A 38 19.99 -2.68 13.83
C MET A 38 19.04 -3.35 14.82
N VAL A 39 17.77 -2.95 14.81
CA VAL A 39 16.71 -3.64 15.54
C VAL A 39 16.73 -5.10 15.08
N GLN A 40 17.25 -5.98 15.93
CA GLN A 40 17.29 -7.40 15.67
C GLN A 40 15.88 -7.93 15.85
N LEU A 41 15.21 -8.23 14.74
CA LEU A 41 13.96 -8.98 14.75
C LEU A 41 14.22 -10.33 15.45
N PRO A 42 13.29 -10.83 16.27
CA PRO A 42 13.44 -12.12 16.91
C PRO A 42 13.68 -13.22 15.86
N PRO A 43 14.52 -14.23 16.14
CA PRO A 43 14.76 -15.32 15.20
C PRO A 43 13.44 -16.02 14.89
N ALA A 44 13.13 -16.14 13.60
CA ALA A 44 12.01 -16.95 13.14
C ALA A 44 12.21 -18.38 13.66
N ALA A 45 11.24 -18.89 14.42
CA ALA A 45 11.25 -20.27 14.85
C ALA A 45 11.27 -21.18 13.61
N VAL A 46 12.24 -22.09 13.56
CA VAL A 46 12.30 -23.13 12.53
C VAL A 46 11.16 -24.11 12.82
N VAL A 47 10.05 -23.97 12.09
CA VAL A 47 8.97 -24.95 12.12
C VAL A 47 9.38 -26.11 11.19
N PRO A 48 9.41 -27.37 11.66
CA PRO A 48 9.71 -28.50 10.79
C PRO A 48 8.59 -28.66 9.75
N ALA A 49 8.99 -28.86 8.49
CA ALA A 49 8.09 -29.12 7.38
C ALA A 49 7.38 -30.46 7.59
N SER A 50 6.13 -30.42 8.08
CA SER A 50 5.24 -31.58 8.06
C SER A 50 4.54 -31.60 6.70
N SER A 51 5.01 -32.48 5.82
CA SER A 51 4.39 -32.77 4.54
C SER A 51 3.04 -33.46 4.75
N ALA A 52 1.96 -32.70 4.64
CA ALA A 52 0.65 -33.22 4.26
C ALA A 52 0.03 -32.22 3.30
N ALA A 53 0.20 -32.48 2.00
CA ALA A 53 -0.52 -31.79 0.95
C ALA A 53 -2.02 -32.12 1.12
N SER A 54 -2.74 -31.25 1.81
CA SER A 54 -4.19 -31.28 1.81
C SER A 54 -4.64 -30.67 0.50
N ALA A 55 -5.42 -31.42 -0.27
CA ALA A 55 -6.08 -30.92 -1.47
C ALA A 55 -6.86 -29.63 -1.14
N PRO A 56 -7.01 -28.68 -2.08
CA PRO A 56 -7.85 -27.52 -1.84
C PRO A 56 -9.25 -28.04 -1.58
N THR A 57 -9.72 -27.86 -0.35
CA THR A 57 -11.11 -28.09 -0.03
C THR A 57 -11.84 -27.02 -0.81
N ALA A 58 -12.55 -27.43 -1.87
CA ALA A 58 -13.47 -26.55 -2.56
C ALA A 58 -14.35 -25.94 -1.48
N LEU A 59 -14.25 -24.62 -1.29
CA LEU A 59 -15.06 -23.89 -0.33
C LEU A 59 -16.51 -24.25 -0.64
N SER A 60 -17.15 -25.02 0.26
CA SER A 60 -18.61 -25.14 0.26
C SER A 60 -19.17 -23.72 0.18
N PRO A 61 -20.28 -23.49 -0.54
CA PRO A 61 -20.92 -22.19 -0.54
C PRO A 61 -21.27 -21.90 0.93
N ALA A 62 -20.44 -21.09 1.58
CA ALA A 62 -20.65 -20.68 2.95
C ALA A 62 -22.05 -20.06 2.95
N SER A 63 -22.86 -20.42 3.94
CA SER A 63 -24.03 -19.60 4.23
C SER A 63 -23.57 -18.15 4.21
N LEU A 64 -24.27 -17.27 3.49
CA LEU A 64 -23.96 -15.83 3.47
C LEU A 64 -24.20 -15.17 4.83
N THR A 65 -24.50 -15.97 5.84
CA THR A 65 -24.62 -15.56 7.22
C THR A 65 -23.47 -16.09 8.04
N THR A 66 -22.94 -15.24 8.91
CA THR A 66 -21.83 -15.59 9.81
C THR A 66 -22.21 -15.15 11.21
N THR A 67 -22.07 -16.04 12.20
CA THR A 67 -22.39 -15.71 13.59
C THR A 67 -21.13 -15.67 14.45
N VAL A 68 -20.85 -14.51 15.05
CA VAL A 68 -19.69 -14.27 15.91
C VAL A 68 -20.11 -13.46 17.11
N GLY A 69 -19.66 -13.88 18.31
CA GLY A 69 -19.89 -13.11 19.54
C GLY A 69 -21.37 -12.90 19.88
N GLY A 70 -22.26 -13.79 19.40
CA GLY A 70 -23.71 -13.67 19.54
C GLY A 70 -24.39 -12.77 18.51
N TYR A 71 -23.65 -12.20 17.56
CA TYR A 71 -24.18 -11.42 16.44
C TYR A 71 -24.19 -12.26 15.16
N THR A 72 -25.33 -12.29 14.46
CA THR A 72 -25.45 -12.90 13.14
C THR A 72 -25.44 -11.79 12.08
N TYR A 73 -24.46 -11.85 11.19
CA TYR A 73 -24.32 -10.98 10.02
C TYR A 73 -24.94 -11.66 8.82
N ASP A 74 -25.61 -10.91 7.95
CA ASP A 74 -26.09 -11.35 6.63
C ASP A 74 -25.38 -10.54 5.54
N TRP A 75 -24.58 -11.23 4.74
CA TRP A 75 -23.74 -10.67 3.68
C TRP A 75 -24.41 -10.67 2.30
N THR A 76 -25.67 -11.11 2.21
CA THR A 76 -26.39 -11.22 0.92
C THR A 76 -26.40 -9.89 0.16
N ALA A 77 -26.70 -8.80 0.85
CA ALA A 77 -26.72 -7.46 0.24
C ALA A 77 -25.32 -6.99 -0.20
N LEU A 78 -24.28 -7.31 0.58
CA LEU A 78 -22.90 -6.94 0.25
C LEU A 78 -22.42 -7.70 -0.99
N GLN A 79 -22.61 -9.02 -1.03
CA GLN A 79 -22.21 -9.81 -2.17
C GLN A 79 -22.97 -9.38 -3.43
N ALA A 80 -24.29 -9.17 -3.35
CA ALA A 80 -25.06 -8.69 -4.48
C ALA A 80 -24.57 -7.33 -5.00
N ALA A 81 -24.15 -6.42 -4.12
CA ALA A 81 -23.56 -5.14 -4.51
C ALA A 81 -22.19 -5.32 -5.19
N ILE A 82 -21.33 -6.22 -4.68
CA ILE A 82 -20.05 -6.58 -5.31
C ILE A 82 -20.28 -7.15 -6.71
N ASP A 83 -21.25 -8.05 -6.86
CA ASP A 83 -21.57 -8.68 -8.15
C ASP A 83 -22.14 -7.66 -9.16
N ALA A 84 -22.96 -6.73 -8.70
CA ALA A 84 -23.56 -5.70 -9.53
C ALA A 84 -22.57 -4.61 -10.00
N ASP A 85 -21.42 -4.46 -9.34
CA ASP A 85 -20.39 -3.48 -9.73
C ASP A 85 -19.79 -3.85 -11.11
N ALA A 86 -20.01 -3.02 -12.13
CA ALA A 86 -19.49 -3.24 -13.48
C ALA A 86 -18.07 -2.68 -13.69
N GLU A 87 -17.56 -1.84 -12.78
CA GLU A 87 -16.23 -1.23 -12.86
C GLU A 87 -15.15 -2.20 -12.37
N VAL A 88 -15.46 -3.01 -11.36
CA VAL A 88 -14.55 -4.01 -10.79
C VAL A 88 -14.85 -5.40 -11.35
N ALA A 89 -14.16 -5.79 -12.43
CA ALA A 89 -14.35 -7.08 -13.08
C ALA A 89 -13.84 -8.27 -12.23
N ASN A 90 -12.77 -8.08 -11.46
CA ASN A 90 -12.20 -9.12 -10.59
C ASN A 90 -11.69 -8.49 -9.28
N GLY A 91 -11.89 -9.17 -8.15
CA GLY A 91 -11.41 -8.70 -6.85
C GLY A 91 -11.62 -9.73 -5.74
N TYR A 92 -10.82 -9.62 -4.68
CA TYR A 92 -11.00 -10.39 -3.45
C TYR A 92 -11.39 -9.45 -2.32
N PHE A 93 -12.51 -9.75 -1.66
CA PHE A 93 -13.12 -8.89 -0.65
C PHE A 93 -13.11 -9.61 0.69
N ILE A 94 -12.58 -8.95 1.71
CA ILE A 94 -12.54 -9.48 3.08
C ILE A 94 -13.17 -8.50 4.05
N VAL A 95 -13.95 -9.03 4.98
CA VAL A 95 -14.37 -8.34 6.20
C VAL A 95 -13.85 -9.15 7.37
N GLY A 96 -13.12 -8.51 8.26
CA GLY A 96 -12.62 -9.11 9.50
C GLY A 96 -13.00 -8.25 10.71
N ASN A 97 -12.69 -8.75 11.89
CA ASN A 97 -12.74 -7.97 13.12
C ASN A 97 -11.45 -8.19 13.93
N ALA A 98 -11.39 -7.57 15.12
CA ALA A 98 -10.20 -7.64 15.96
C ALA A 98 -10.03 -8.96 16.72
N THR A 99 -11.08 -9.80 16.79
CA THR A 99 -11.15 -10.94 17.71
C THR A 99 -11.09 -12.29 17.02
N ASP A 100 -11.49 -12.38 15.76
CA ASP A 100 -11.58 -13.66 15.05
C ASP A 100 -10.31 -13.95 14.25
N PRO A 101 -9.85 -15.22 14.29
CA PRO A 101 -8.72 -15.66 13.47
C PRO A 101 -9.10 -15.79 11.99
N ASP A 102 -10.38 -15.96 11.68
CA ASP A 102 -10.93 -16.13 10.34
C ASP A 102 -11.70 -14.87 9.89
N TYR A 103 -11.86 -14.71 8.57
CA TYR A 103 -12.66 -13.62 8.03
C TYR A 103 -14.15 -13.81 8.30
N LEU A 104 -14.84 -12.74 8.70
CA LEU A 104 -16.30 -12.70 8.82
C LEU A 104 -16.99 -12.85 7.46
N PHE A 105 -16.32 -12.39 6.41
CA PHE A 105 -16.74 -12.51 5.02
C PHE A 105 -15.49 -12.58 4.16
N ALA A 106 -15.48 -13.52 3.22
CA ALA A 106 -14.47 -13.61 2.19
C ALA A 106 -15.15 -13.97 0.88
N TYR A 107 -14.94 -13.16 -0.16
CA TYR A 107 -15.58 -13.35 -1.45
C TYR A 107 -14.62 -13.03 -2.59
N GLU A 108 -14.49 -13.97 -3.51
CA GLU A 108 -13.76 -13.81 -4.76
C GLU A 108 -14.73 -13.52 -5.89
N LYS A 109 -14.56 -12.35 -6.52
CA LYS A 109 -15.22 -12.01 -7.78
C LYS A 109 -14.27 -12.30 -8.93
N GLY A 110 -14.73 -13.09 -9.90
CA GLY A 110 -13.98 -13.42 -11.09
C GLY A 110 -12.79 -14.35 -10.78
N SER A 111 -11.58 -13.93 -11.18
CA SER A 111 -10.33 -14.74 -11.05
C SER A 111 -9.24 -14.01 -10.27
N PHE A 112 -9.62 -13.39 -9.14
CA PHE A 112 -8.70 -12.66 -8.27
C PHE A 112 -8.53 -13.41 -6.96
N GLY A 113 -7.63 -14.39 -6.95
CA GLY A 113 -7.30 -15.13 -5.72
C GLY A 113 -6.64 -14.26 -4.66
N ILE A 114 -6.82 -14.65 -3.39
CA ILE A 114 -6.26 -13.96 -2.22
C ILE A 114 -4.73 -13.83 -2.24
N ASP A 115 -4.03 -14.81 -2.80
CA ASP A 115 -2.57 -14.85 -2.86
C ASP A 115 -1.99 -14.05 -4.04
N ARG A 116 -2.84 -13.35 -4.81
CA ARG A 116 -2.41 -12.56 -5.95
C ARG A 116 -1.65 -11.32 -5.48
N VAL A 117 -0.36 -11.27 -5.80
CA VAL A 117 0.47 -10.07 -5.60
C VAL A 117 -0.04 -8.95 -6.51
N THR A 118 -0.47 -7.85 -5.91
CA THR A 118 -0.95 -6.66 -6.63
C THR A 118 -0.32 -5.37 -6.09
N PRO A 119 -0.05 -4.37 -6.93
CA PRO A 119 0.39 -3.06 -6.46
C PRO A 119 -0.70 -2.38 -5.61
N LEU A 120 -0.40 -2.08 -4.34
CA LEU A 120 -1.34 -1.45 -3.39
C LEU A 120 -1.53 0.07 -3.59
N ALA A 121 -0.71 0.69 -4.44
CA ALA A 121 -0.75 2.13 -4.72
C ALA A 121 -0.83 2.98 -3.42
N SER A 122 -1.87 3.81 -3.28
CA SER A 122 -2.04 4.69 -2.12
C SER A 122 -2.31 3.96 -0.80
N ALA A 123 -2.75 2.70 -0.81
CA ALA A 123 -2.92 1.94 0.43
C ALA A 123 -1.58 1.70 1.16
N THR A 124 -0.46 1.74 0.43
CA THR A 124 0.90 1.71 1.01
C THR A 124 1.17 2.85 2.00
N LYS A 125 0.43 3.98 1.91
CA LYS A 125 0.58 5.11 2.86
C LYS A 125 0.31 4.69 4.31
N TRP A 126 -0.60 3.74 4.54
CA TRP A 126 -0.89 3.27 5.90
C TRP A 126 0.31 2.55 6.52
N PHE A 127 1.00 1.71 5.74
CA PHE A 127 2.23 1.06 6.17
C PHE A 127 3.36 2.07 6.44
N ALA A 128 3.53 3.05 5.55
CA ALA A 128 4.53 4.10 5.74
C ALA A 128 4.26 4.95 7.00
N GLY A 129 2.99 5.33 7.23
CA GLY A 129 2.58 6.03 8.45
C GLY A 129 2.80 5.19 9.71
N THR A 130 2.46 3.91 9.66
CA THR A 130 2.68 2.97 10.77
C THR A 130 4.16 2.85 11.11
N LEU A 131 5.04 2.71 10.11
CA LEU A 131 6.48 2.70 10.31
C LEU A 131 6.97 3.99 10.99
N ALA A 132 6.52 5.15 10.52
CA ALA A 132 6.88 6.42 11.14
C ALA A 132 6.41 6.51 12.60
N MET A 133 5.22 6.00 12.92
CA MET A 133 4.74 5.96 14.31
C MET A 133 5.55 5.00 15.17
N ARG A 134 6.01 3.86 14.62
CA ARG A 134 6.93 2.95 15.33
C ARG A 134 8.28 3.62 15.61
N MET A 135 8.82 4.38 14.65
CA MET A 135 10.04 5.16 14.86
C MET A 135 9.86 6.23 15.95
N ALA A 136 8.69 6.88 15.99
CA ALA A 136 8.36 7.83 17.05
C ALA A 136 8.23 7.18 18.43
N GLN A 137 7.56 6.02 18.51
CA GLN A 137 7.48 5.23 19.74
C GLN A 137 8.86 4.78 20.24
N ALA A 138 9.78 4.46 19.33
CA ALA A 138 11.15 4.08 19.66
C ALA A 138 12.06 5.27 20.00
N GLY A 139 11.57 6.51 19.95
CA GLY A 139 12.36 7.71 20.22
C GLY A 139 13.40 8.04 19.14
N ILE A 140 13.28 7.45 17.94
CA ILE A 140 14.20 7.70 16.81
C ILE A 140 13.88 9.05 16.15
N VAL A 141 12.60 9.40 16.11
CA VAL A 141 12.08 10.69 15.60
C VAL A 141 10.98 11.20 16.52
N THR A 142 10.60 12.46 16.38
CA THR A 142 9.35 13.00 16.89
C THR A 142 8.47 13.49 15.74
N LEU A 143 7.16 13.57 15.97
CA LEU A 143 6.21 14.16 15.01
C LEU A 143 6.52 15.64 14.71
N ASP A 144 7.21 16.30 15.63
CA ASP A 144 7.61 17.71 15.51
C ASP A 144 9.00 17.90 14.91
N ASP A 145 9.69 16.81 14.57
CA ASP A 145 11.02 16.89 13.96
C ASP A 145 10.94 17.66 12.63
N PRO A 146 11.86 18.62 12.42
CA PRO A 146 12.01 19.24 11.12
C PRO A 146 12.49 18.21 10.08
N MET A 147 12.19 18.46 8.82
CA MET A 147 12.66 17.62 7.70
C MET A 147 14.19 17.62 7.55
N ARG A 148 14.85 18.65 8.09
CA ARG A 148 16.31 18.77 8.24
C ARG A 148 16.72 18.32 9.65
N PRO A 149 17.88 17.66 9.86
CA PRO A 149 18.90 17.25 8.90
C PRO A 149 18.69 15.98 8.06
N PRO A 150 17.69 15.10 8.29
CA PRO A 150 17.58 13.84 7.52
C PRO A 150 17.54 14.04 5.99
N LEU A 151 16.87 15.10 5.53
CA LEU A 151 16.88 15.50 4.12
C LEU A 151 17.85 16.67 3.93
N ALA A 152 19.07 16.36 3.47
CA ALA A 152 20.14 17.36 3.36
C ALA A 152 19.79 18.52 2.40
N PHE A 153 18.92 18.28 1.41
CA PHE A 153 18.44 19.31 0.48
C PHE A 153 17.40 20.26 1.10
N TRP A 154 16.87 19.96 2.28
CA TRP A 154 15.76 20.74 2.84
C TRP A 154 16.19 22.15 3.20
N THR A 155 15.43 23.13 2.73
CA THR A 155 15.73 24.55 2.95
C THR A 155 15.70 24.95 4.42
N THR A 156 16.54 25.91 4.80
CA THR A 156 16.56 26.55 6.12
C THR A 156 15.87 27.92 6.13
N THR A 157 15.40 28.40 4.98
CA THR A 157 14.76 29.71 4.80
C THR A 157 13.42 29.57 4.07
N GLY A 158 12.61 30.62 4.08
CA GLY A 158 11.28 30.62 3.47
C GLY A 158 10.26 29.81 4.25
N THR A 159 9.11 29.51 3.63
CA THR A 159 7.97 28.84 4.27
C THR A 159 8.15 27.32 4.41
N LYS A 160 8.90 26.69 3.50
CA LYS A 160 9.15 25.24 3.50
C LYS A 160 10.02 24.77 4.67
N LYS A 161 10.78 25.67 5.32
CA LYS A 161 11.64 25.36 6.47
C LYS A 161 10.85 24.86 7.69
N ASP A 162 9.57 25.23 7.79
CA ASP A 162 8.70 24.94 8.94
C ASP A 162 7.90 23.65 8.77
N VAL A 163 8.14 22.90 7.68
CA VAL A 163 7.55 21.58 7.47
C VAL A 163 8.19 20.57 8.42
N LYS A 164 7.32 19.84 9.12
CA LYS A 164 7.66 18.83 10.13
C LYS A 164 7.13 17.46 9.71
N LEU A 165 7.60 16.40 10.38
CA LEU A 165 7.18 15.02 10.09
C LEU A 165 5.66 14.86 10.07
N LYS A 166 4.97 15.42 11.06
CA LYS A 166 3.50 15.41 11.11
C LYS A 166 2.84 15.99 9.86
N HIS A 167 3.35 17.10 9.31
CA HIS A 167 2.76 17.75 8.15
C HIS A 167 2.84 16.86 6.90
N ALA A 168 3.93 16.12 6.72
CA ALA A 168 4.08 15.17 5.63
C ALA A 168 3.13 13.97 5.79
N LEU A 169 3.03 13.42 7.00
CA LEU A 169 2.18 12.25 7.28
C LEU A 169 0.68 12.55 7.21
N SER A 170 0.27 13.77 7.55
CA SER A 170 -1.13 14.21 7.52
C SER A 170 -1.53 14.93 6.24
N MET A 171 -0.67 14.98 5.21
CA MET A 171 -0.93 15.71 3.96
C MET A 171 -1.25 17.21 4.16
N THR A 172 -0.64 17.84 5.18
CA THR A 172 -0.79 19.28 5.49
C THR A 172 0.50 20.07 5.29
N SER A 173 1.48 19.48 4.61
CA SER A 173 2.77 20.11 4.30
C SER A 173 2.68 21.24 3.27
N GLY A 174 1.57 21.32 2.53
CA GLY A 174 1.39 22.27 1.42
C GLY A 174 2.03 21.82 0.10
N PHE A 175 2.69 20.67 0.06
CA PHE A 175 3.21 20.08 -1.18
C PHE A 175 2.10 19.40 -1.99
N ASN A 176 2.25 19.41 -3.32
CA ASN A 176 1.34 18.74 -4.26
C ASN A 176 -0.14 19.13 -4.03
N GLY A 177 -0.45 20.42 -4.17
CA GLY A 177 -1.79 21.01 -3.96
C GLY A 177 -2.93 20.41 -4.80
N SER A 178 -2.66 19.45 -5.68
CA SER A 178 -3.66 18.58 -6.31
C SER A 178 -3.12 17.15 -6.49
N PRO A 179 -3.96 16.10 -6.31
CA PRO A 179 -3.57 14.70 -6.51
C PRO A 179 -3.18 14.38 -7.97
N LEU A 180 -3.52 15.27 -8.91
CA LEU A 180 -3.21 15.15 -10.34
C LEU A 180 -1.94 15.89 -10.76
N VAL A 181 -1.23 16.53 -9.83
CA VAL A 181 0.13 17.02 -10.13
C VAL A 181 1.01 15.77 -10.30
N GLY A 182 1.06 15.30 -11.54
CA GLY A 182 1.92 14.20 -11.98
C GLY A 182 3.34 14.53 -11.54
N GLY A 183 3.86 13.72 -10.63
CA GLY A 183 5.17 13.92 -10.06
C GLY A 183 6.08 12.77 -10.39
N CYS A 184 7.30 12.91 -9.91
CA CYS A 184 8.34 11.90 -10.00
C CYS A 184 7.97 10.53 -9.42
N GLN A 185 6.85 10.39 -8.68
CA GLN A 185 6.36 9.10 -8.18
C GLN A 185 6.02 8.09 -9.29
N LEU A 186 5.80 8.55 -10.53
CA LEU A 186 5.56 7.69 -11.69
C LEU A 186 6.83 7.45 -12.53
N THR A 187 7.98 7.97 -12.10
CA THR A 187 9.23 7.86 -12.84
C THR A 187 10.11 6.75 -12.24
N PRO A 188 10.11 5.53 -12.82
CA PRO A 188 10.77 4.38 -12.20
C PRO A 188 12.30 4.51 -12.09
N ALA A 189 12.93 5.36 -12.92
CA ALA A 189 14.36 5.61 -12.86
C ALA A 189 14.78 6.61 -11.76
N LEU A 190 13.83 7.28 -11.10
CA LEU A 190 14.14 8.28 -10.09
C LEU A 190 14.07 7.67 -8.68
N ILE A 191 15.19 7.73 -7.95
CA ILE A 191 15.21 7.31 -6.55
C ILE A 191 14.31 8.20 -5.69
N LEU A 192 13.74 7.63 -4.63
CA LEU A 192 12.81 8.32 -3.73
C LEU A 192 13.37 9.65 -3.19
N TYR A 193 14.67 9.69 -2.87
CA TYR A 193 15.35 10.90 -2.40
C TYR A 193 15.30 12.03 -3.43
N ASN A 194 15.59 11.73 -4.70
CA ASN A 194 15.53 12.71 -5.78
C ASN A 194 14.09 13.11 -6.08
N CYS A 195 13.13 12.20 -5.91
CA CYS A 195 11.73 12.54 -6.03
C CYS A 195 11.27 13.54 -4.95
N ALA A 196 11.63 13.28 -3.70
CA ALA A 196 11.35 14.19 -2.59
C ALA A 196 12.00 15.57 -2.81
N LYS A 197 13.24 15.60 -3.32
CA LYS A 197 13.92 16.85 -3.69
C LYS A 197 13.19 17.60 -4.79
N ASN A 198 12.77 16.91 -5.86
CA ASN A 198 12.02 17.54 -6.94
C ASN A 198 10.72 18.17 -6.44
N ILE A 199 9.96 17.47 -5.57
CA ILE A 199 8.74 18.02 -4.96
C ILE A 199 9.05 19.22 -4.06
N HIS A 200 10.15 19.17 -3.30
CA HIS A 200 10.59 20.30 -2.49
C HIS A 200 10.93 21.54 -3.33
N ASP A 201 11.45 21.35 -4.54
CA ASP A 201 11.97 22.45 -5.38
C ASP A 201 10.91 23.10 -6.30
N LEU A 202 9.72 22.51 -6.42
CA LEU A 202 8.55 23.12 -7.09
C LEU A 202 8.06 24.37 -6.35
#